data_AF-A0A3N7CJ19-F1
#
_entry.id   AF-A0A3N7CJ19-F1
#
_cell.length_a   1.000
_cell.length_b   1.000
_cell.length_c   1.000
_cell.angle_alpha   90.00
_cell.angle_beta   90.00
_cell.angle_gamma   90.00
#
_symmetry.space_group_name_H-M   'P 1'
#
loop_
_entity.id
_entity.type
_entity.pdbx_description
1 polymer ?
#
loop_
_entity_poly.entity_id
_entity_poly.type
_entity_poly.pdbx_seq_one_letter_code
_entity_poly.pdbx_strand_id
1 'polypeptide(L)'
;MKNNASIQEDFDHEVAINQFPFPEVVTGNQKYIPFLFEEFSRLTPRPKFHLYFNDFISEEEWLKDRTENRGYMHTSTSREVVAANFVQRSALEIQAEELYSDFTNMMVKKTVDQKYFGRFIIDMETHKTLTSLNKELDHFRKYVFNSSDISQYSNYARAAAKKMISLTNKLKIPGLKSDLITFILNIDTENDFKMMFWINSDKKHEHDLLSSNFSYLKTLADELFYDEIHQSTSQDKTSPVKSKSDPKSFKNSRYANMTCQQLIQQGEGKFIEFKRTLRIDLETNKPGNKAKQAVVKTLASYLNSGGGALLIGVADNKKVIGLDLDFSSIKKGDNHDNFKKSFDELISLKFGSDYHHLIDLSFHTIDEKEVCLIIIDTKCHKPVYIKDEANTSKEFYIRRQASTIPLKIHEVNNYIQSYWT
;
A
#
# COMPACT_ATOMS: atom_id res chain seq x y z
N MET A 1 43.76 9.23 29.93
CA MET A 1 42.70 10.11 29.39
C MET A 1 42.11 9.42 28.17
N LYS A 2 41.15 8.51 28.35
CA LYS A 2 40.43 7.89 27.22
C LYS A 2 38.93 8.12 27.41
N ASN A 3 38.36 8.69 26.35
CA ASN A 3 36.98 8.70 25.90
C ASN A 3 35.89 9.10 26.90
N ASN A 4 35.65 10.42 27.01
CA ASN A 4 34.26 10.83 26.88
C ASN A 4 33.91 10.57 25.42
N ALA A 5 33.14 9.52 25.15
CA ALA A 5 32.60 9.33 23.81
C ALA A 5 31.93 10.64 23.39
N SER A 6 32.28 11.18 22.23
CA SER A 6 31.59 12.36 21.74
C SER A 6 30.09 12.04 21.64
N ILE A 7 29.21 13.04 21.76
CA ILE A 7 27.76 12.80 21.65
C ILE A 7 27.43 12.08 20.32
N GLN A 8 28.25 12.32 19.29
CA GLN A 8 28.18 11.61 18.01
C GLN A 8 28.54 10.12 18.15
N GLU A 9 29.65 9.79 18.80
CA GLU A 9 30.04 8.38 19.03
C GLU A 9 28.99 7.63 19.88
N ASP A 10 28.42 8.30 20.87
CA ASP A 10 27.33 7.75 21.71
C ASP A 10 26.05 7.50 20.87
N PHE A 11 25.72 8.42 19.96
CA PHE A 11 24.60 8.26 19.02
C PHE A 11 24.85 7.12 18.03
N ASP A 12 26.02 7.09 17.39
CA ASP A 12 26.38 6.08 16.40
C ASP A 12 26.37 4.67 17.02
N HIS A 13 26.91 4.55 18.24
CA HIS A 13 26.83 3.31 19.01
C HIS A 13 25.38 2.92 19.28
N GLU A 14 24.56 3.84 19.81
CA GLU A 14 23.15 3.56 20.08
C GLU A 14 22.36 3.16 18.83
N VAL A 15 22.59 3.80 17.68
CA VAL A 15 21.95 3.43 16.40
C VAL A 15 22.38 2.02 15.96
N ALA A 16 23.64 1.66 16.20
CA ALA A 16 24.18 0.35 15.84
C ALA A 16 23.61 -0.77 16.72
N ILE A 17 23.46 -0.54 18.03
CA ILE A 17 23.01 -1.57 18.98
C ILE A 17 21.49 -1.59 19.21
N ASN A 18 20.82 -0.45 19.07
CA ASN A 18 19.37 -0.32 19.25
C ASN A 18 18.72 -0.02 17.89
N GLN A 19 18.02 -1.01 17.35
CA GLN A 19 17.34 -0.87 16.07
C GLN A 19 16.13 0.06 16.20
N PHE A 20 16.14 1.13 15.41
CA PHE A 20 14.90 1.89 15.18
C PHE A 20 13.86 0.97 14.51
N PRO A 21 12.58 1.08 14.89
CA PRO A 21 11.51 0.52 14.08
C PRO A 21 11.55 1.15 12.68
N PHE A 22 11.25 0.35 11.65
CA PHE A 22 11.33 0.75 10.24
C PHE A 22 12.74 1.20 9.80
N PRO A 23 13.78 0.37 9.99
CA PRO A 23 15.15 0.76 9.70
C PRO A 23 15.35 1.15 8.23
N GLU A 24 14.58 0.59 7.29
CA GLU A 24 14.64 0.91 5.85
C GLU A 24 14.24 2.37 5.57
N VAL A 25 13.35 2.93 6.38
CA VAL A 25 12.84 4.29 6.23
C VAL A 25 13.62 5.27 7.10
N VAL A 26 13.90 4.88 8.34
CA VAL A 26 14.38 5.80 9.39
C VAL A 26 15.90 5.92 9.36
N THR A 27 16.63 4.83 9.60
CA THR A 27 18.10 4.84 9.67
C THR A 27 18.77 4.56 8.33
N GLY A 28 18.09 3.85 7.43
CA GLY A 28 18.52 3.59 6.06
C GLY A 28 18.47 4.82 5.17
N ASN A 29 17.73 5.86 5.58
CA ASN A 29 17.66 7.13 4.86
C ASN A 29 18.48 8.22 5.56
N GLN A 30 19.64 8.54 4.99
CA GLN A 30 20.58 9.53 5.52
C GLN A 30 19.96 10.92 5.75
N LYS A 31 18.86 11.25 5.06
CA LYS A 31 18.19 12.55 5.22
C LYS A 31 17.58 12.77 6.62
N TYR A 32 17.29 11.69 7.37
CA TYR A 32 16.66 11.78 8.69
C TYR A 32 17.66 11.79 9.85
N ILE A 33 18.87 11.28 9.61
CA ILE A 33 19.92 11.15 10.64
C ILE A 33 20.20 12.47 11.37
N PRO A 34 20.31 13.64 10.71
CA PRO A 34 20.55 14.90 11.42
C PRO A 34 19.45 15.28 12.43
N PHE A 35 18.18 15.02 12.09
CA PHE A 35 17.04 15.32 12.96
C PHE A 35 17.00 14.38 14.17
N LEU A 36 17.31 13.10 13.96
CA LEU A 36 17.42 12.11 15.03
C LEU A 36 18.56 12.47 15.98
N PHE A 37 19.73 12.85 15.44
CA PHE A 37 20.87 13.28 16.22
C PHE A 37 20.58 14.55 17.03
N GLU A 38 19.86 15.52 16.44
CA GLU A 38 19.46 16.74 17.13
C GLU A 38 18.55 16.45 18.33
N GLU A 39 17.53 15.61 18.15
CA GLU A 39 16.66 15.18 19.25
C GLU A 39 17.46 14.42 20.32
N PHE A 40 18.30 13.46 19.89
CA PHE A 40 19.13 12.67 20.78
C PHE A 40 20.04 13.55 21.62
N SER A 41 20.75 14.51 21.02
CA SER A 41 21.70 15.40 21.70
C SER A 41 21.07 16.20 22.85
N ARG A 42 19.75 16.46 22.80
CA ARG A 42 19.00 17.18 23.83
C ARG A 42 18.58 16.32 25.02
N LEU A 43 18.73 14.99 24.93
CA LEU A 43 18.38 14.09 26.03
C LEU A 43 19.34 14.26 27.21
N THR A 44 18.79 14.07 28.41
CA THR A 44 19.59 14.02 29.64
C THR A 44 20.38 12.70 29.68
N PRO A 45 21.70 12.75 29.83
CA PRO A 45 22.51 11.53 29.88
C PRO A 45 22.30 10.82 31.23
N ARG A 46 22.39 9.49 31.21
CA ARG A 46 22.30 8.62 32.39
C ARG A 46 23.35 7.49 32.31
N PRO A 47 23.68 6.83 33.44
CA PRO A 47 24.71 5.79 33.47
C PRO A 47 24.50 4.69 32.42
N LYS A 48 25.56 4.30 31.73
CA LYS A 48 25.64 3.26 30.70
C LYS A 48 26.66 2.20 31.10
N PHE A 49 26.17 0.98 31.31
CA PHE A 49 27.04 -0.12 31.71
C PHE A 49 28.11 -0.44 30.66
N HIS A 50 27.80 -0.39 29.35
CA HIS A 50 28.80 -0.72 28.32
C HIS A 50 30.01 0.22 28.33
N LEU A 51 29.83 1.52 28.67
CA LEU A 51 30.93 2.46 28.80
C LEU A 51 31.85 2.08 29.98
N TYR A 52 31.27 1.56 31.06
CA TYR A 52 32.03 1.03 32.20
C TYR A 52 32.70 -0.30 31.86
N PHE A 53 31.96 -1.22 31.24
CA PHE A 53 32.42 -2.55 30.84
C PHE A 53 33.65 -2.48 29.92
N ASN A 54 33.64 -1.56 28.95
CA ASN A 54 34.72 -1.39 27.97
C ASN A 54 36.05 -0.91 28.57
N ASP A 55 36.06 -0.42 29.81
CA ASP A 55 37.30 -0.11 30.54
C ASP A 55 37.99 -1.39 31.10
N PHE A 56 37.28 -2.52 31.16
CA PHE A 56 37.77 -3.78 31.76
C PHE A 56 37.86 -4.94 30.76
N ILE A 57 36.89 -5.05 29.85
CA ILE A 57 36.81 -6.14 28.88
C ILE A 57 36.60 -5.52 27.50
N SER A 58 37.49 -5.80 26.55
CA SER A 58 37.33 -5.32 25.18
C SER A 58 36.27 -6.11 24.41
N GLU A 59 35.66 -5.49 23.40
CA GLU A 59 34.68 -6.17 22.54
C GLU A 59 35.27 -7.41 21.83
N GLU A 60 36.55 -7.35 21.44
CA GLU A 60 37.24 -8.48 20.80
C GLU A 60 37.40 -9.68 21.75
N GLU A 61 37.82 -9.43 22.99
CA GLU A 61 37.95 -10.47 24.03
C GLU A 61 36.59 -11.09 24.35
N TRP A 62 35.56 -10.26 24.49
CA TRP A 62 34.19 -10.71 24.77
C TRP A 62 33.62 -11.54 23.62
N LEU A 63 33.82 -11.12 22.37
CA LEU A 63 33.31 -11.84 21.19
C LEU A 63 34.02 -13.19 21.03
N LYS A 64 35.33 -13.23 21.24
CA LYS A 64 36.14 -14.44 21.16
C LYS A 64 35.67 -15.51 22.16
N ASP A 65 35.52 -15.14 23.43
CA ASP A 65 35.04 -16.07 24.48
C ASP A 65 33.64 -16.64 24.15
N ARG A 66 32.74 -15.79 23.66
CA ARG A 66 31.40 -16.24 23.24
C ARG A 66 31.40 -17.17 22.04
N THR A 67 32.34 -17.01 21.09
CA THR A 67 32.45 -17.90 19.94
C THR A 67 33.08 -19.24 20.30
N GLU A 68 34.06 -19.26 21.19
CA GLU A 68 34.76 -20.47 21.63
C GLU A 68 33.89 -21.34 22.56
N ASN A 69 33.09 -20.71 23.43
CA ASN A 69 32.23 -21.43 24.40
C ASN A 69 30.85 -21.85 23.85
N ARG A 70 30.43 -21.40 22.64
CA ARG A 70 29.16 -21.80 21.99
C ARG A 70 29.24 -23.12 21.19
N GLY A 71 30.38 -23.81 21.16
CA GLY A 71 30.60 -25.04 20.37
C GLY A 71 29.78 -26.29 20.74
N TYR A 72 28.84 -26.22 21.70
CA TYR A 72 28.05 -27.38 22.18
C TYR A 72 26.53 -27.12 22.16
N MET A 73 25.96 -26.78 21.01
CA MET A 73 24.52 -26.97 20.77
C MET A 73 24.30 -27.94 19.60
N HIS A 74 24.32 -29.23 19.88
CA HIS A 74 23.67 -30.20 19.01
C HIS A 74 22.15 -30.00 19.12
N THR A 75 21.50 -29.56 18.03
CA THR A 75 20.05 -29.65 17.93
C THR A 75 19.67 -31.12 17.75
N SER A 76 19.26 -31.80 18.82
CA SER A 76 18.69 -33.13 18.75
C SER A 76 17.29 -33.05 18.12
N THR A 77 17.07 -33.76 17.02
CA THR A 77 15.78 -33.89 16.34
C THR A 77 14.83 -34.90 17.01
N SER A 78 15.01 -35.23 18.29
CA SER A 78 14.14 -36.15 19.04
C SER A 78 13.17 -35.40 19.96
N ARG A 79 11.89 -35.79 19.94
CA ARG A 79 10.81 -35.32 20.83
C ARG A 79 10.88 -35.92 22.25
N GLU A 80 12.08 -36.07 22.81
CA GLU A 80 12.22 -36.42 24.23
C GLU A 80 12.76 -35.21 24.99
N VAL A 81 12.12 -34.89 26.12
CA VAL A 81 12.55 -33.81 27.01
C VAL A 81 13.81 -34.30 27.74
N VAL A 82 14.98 -33.99 27.17
CA VAL A 82 16.25 -34.20 27.84
C VAL A 82 16.53 -33.00 28.73
N ALA A 83 16.92 -33.22 29.99
CA ALA A 83 17.36 -32.15 30.88
C ALA A 83 18.51 -31.37 30.23
N ALA A 84 18.42 -30.03 30.22
CA ALA A 84 19.50 -29.19 29.71
C ALA A 84 20.77 -29.45 30.53
N ASN A 85 21.85 -29.88 29.85
CA ASN A 85 23.15 -30.01 30.49
C ASN A 85 23.56 -28.67 31.11
N PHE A 86 24.07 -28.71 32.34
CA PHE A 86 24.55 -27.53 33.06
C PHE A 86 25.74 -26.93 32.29
N VAL A 87 25.53 -25.80 31.63
CA VAL A 87 26.61 -25.10 30.91
C VAL A 87 27.46 -24.37 31.95
N GLN A 88 28.71 -24.81 32.12
CA GLN A 88 29.65 -24.16 33.01
C GLN A 88 30.02 -22.79 32.43
N ARG A 89 29.85 -21.73 33.23
CA ARG A 89 30.13 -20.35 32.82
C ARG A 89 31.62 -20.11 32.62
N SER A 90 31.98 -19.28 31.65
CA SER A 90 33.37 -18.88 31.42
C SER A 90 33.87 -17.91 32.50
N ALA A 91 35.19 -17.78 32.64
CA ALA A 91 35.78 -16.81 33.56
C ALA A 91 35.39 -15.36 33.20
N LEU A 92 35.26 -15.06 31.91
CA LEU A 92 34.82 -13.76 31.40
C LEU A 92 33.34 -13.51 31.69
N GLU A 93 32.48 -14.52 31.60
CA GLU A 93 31.07 -14.41 31.99
C GLU A 93 30.92 -14.11 33.49
N ILE A 94 31.72 -14.76 34.34
CA ILE A 94 31.75 -14.49 35.79
C ILE A 94 32.22 -13.04 36.05
N GLN A 95 33.30 -12.62 35.40
CA GLN A 95 33.82 -11.26 35.52
C GLN A 95 32.80 -10.20 35.05
N ALA A 96 32.08 -10.47 33.96
CA ALA A 96 31.03 -9.57 33.45
C ALA A 96 29.88 -9.40 34.46
N GLU A 97 29.47 -10.48 35.14
CA GLU A 97 28.45 -10.42 36.20
C GLU A 97 28.93 -9.63 37.42
N GLU A 98 30.18 -9.80 37.83
CA GLU A 98 30.80 -9.01 38.91
C GLU A 98 30.83 -7.52 38.56
N LEU A 99 31.29 -7.17 37.36
CA LEU A 99 31.29 -5.79 36.88
C LEU A 99 29.89 -5.18 36.84
N TYR A 100 28.88 -5.96 36.44
CA TYR A 100 27.49 -5.51 36.42
C TYR A 100 26.96 -5.25 37.85
N SER A 101 27.30 -6.13 38.80
CA SER A 101 26.97 -5.96 40.22
C SER A 101 27.61 -4.69 40.80
N ASP A 102 28.91 -4.49 40.53
CA ASP A 102 29.64 -3.30 40.97
C ASP A 102 29.04 -2.02 40.40
N PHE A 103 28.78 -1.99 39.10
CA PHE A 103 28.16 -0.85 38.44
C PHE A 103 26.77 -0.54 39.02
N THR A 104 25.97 -1.58 39.30
CA THR A 104 24.65 -1.44 39.93
C THR A 104 24.77 -0.84 41.34
N ASN A 105 25.73 -1.30 42.14
CA ASN A 105 26.02 -0.74 43.45
C ASN A 105 26.44 0.73 43.36
N MET A 106 27.26 1.10 42.36
CA MET A 106 27.64 2.49 42.11
C MET A 106 26.44 3.36 41.72
N MET A 107 25.49 2.84 40.92
CA MET A 107 24.26 3.54 40.58
C MET A 107 23.39 3.82 41.81
N VAL A 108 23.20 2.81 42.68
CA VAL A 108 22.42 2.96 43.93
C VAL A 108 23.04 4.01 44.85
N LYS A 109 24.38 3.99 44.97
CA LYS A 109 25.13 4.96 45.78
C LYS A 109 25.28 6.34 45.11
N LYS A 110 24.87 6.47 43.85
CA LYS A 110 25.06 7.68 43.02
C LYS A 110 26.53 8.10 42.88
N THR A 111 27.43 7.13 42.79
CA THR A 111 28.89 7.34 42.70
C THR A 111 29.47 7.02 41.32
N VAL A 112 28.63 6.86 40.29
CA VAL A 112 29.08 6.59 38.92
C VAL A 112 29.79 7.83 38.36
N ASP A 113 30.97 7.64 37.78
CA ASP A 113 31.72 8.69 37.09
C ASP A 113 30.95 9.19 35.86
N GLN A 114 30.98 10.50 35.61
CA GLN A 114 30.31 11.15 34.47
C GLN A 114 30.78 10.62 33.11
N LYS A 115 32.01 10.09 33.01
CA LYS A 115 32.48 9.49 31.75
C LYS A 115 31.69 8.25 31.32
N TYR A 116 30.96 7.61 32.26
CA TYR A 116 30.09 6.48 31.98
C TYR A 116 28.63 6.90 31.75
N PHE A 117 28.35 8.19 31.55
CA PHE A 117 27.02 8.69 31.25
C PHE A 117 26.88 8.89 29.74
N GLY A 118 25.75 8.46 29.20
CA GLY A 118 25.36 8.77 27.82
C GLY A 118 23.85 8.72 27.67
N ARG A 119 23.37 8.83 26.44
CA ARG A 119 21.96 9.02 26.11
C ARG A 119 21.40 7.80 25.42
N PHE A 120 20.11 7.55 25.55
CA PHE A 120 19.51 6.34 25.02
C PHE A 120 18.48 6.69 23.98
N ILE A 121 18.57 6.04 22.82
CA ILE A 121 17.62 6.29 21.72
C ILE A 121 16.19 5.96 22.16
N ILE A 122 16.01 4.98 23.06
CA ILE A 122 14.69 4.63 23.60
C ILE A 122 13.99 5.78 24.33
N ASP A 123 14.76 6.75 24.84
CA ASP A 123 14.22 7.89 25.57
C ASP A 123 13.68 8.99 24.61
N MET A 124 14.05 8.94 23.32
CA MET A 124 13.54 9.83 22.26
C MET A 124 12.03 9.67 22.05
N GLU A 125 11.32 10.77 21.85
CA GLU A 125 9.89 10.78 21.53
C GLU A 125 9.64 10.19 20.14
N THR A 126 10.55 10.45 19.19
CA THR A 126 10.52 9.81 17.86
C THR A 126 10.59 8.30 17.98
N HIS A 127 11.54 7.76 18.76
CA HIS A 127 11.66 6.31 18.96
C HIS A 127 10.41 5.70 19.61
N LYS A 128 9.86 6.35 20.66
CA LYS A 128 8.62 5.90 21.33
C LYS A 128 7.41 5.90 20.38
N THR A 129 7.29 6.92 19.54
CA THR A 129 6.22 7.04 18.54
C THR A 129 6.35 5.94 17.49
N LEU A 130 7.54 5.73 16.93
CA LEU A 130 7.81 4.67 15.95
C LEU A 130 7.58 3.28 16.55
N THR A 131 7.95 3.07 17.81
CA THR A 131 7.71 1.81 18.53
C THR A 131 6.21 1.55 18.67
N SER A 132 5.43 2.59 18.98
CA SER A 132 3.97 2.48 19.07
C SER A 132 3.34 2.21 17.71
N LEU A 133 3.83 2.86 16.65
CA LEU A 133 3.37 2.64 15.28
C LEU A 133 3.64 1.19 14.84
N ASN A 134 4.85 0.67 15.10
CA ASN A 134 5.20 -0.70 14.77
C ASN A 134 4.32 -1.71 15.51
N LYS A 135 4.03 -1.48 16.80
CA LYS A 135 3.10 -2.33 17.57
C LYS A 135 1.69 -2.33 16.98
N GLU A 136 1.17 -1.17 16.57
CA GLU A 136 -0.15 -1.11 15.92
C GLU A 136 -0.16 -1.84 14.57
N LEU A 137 0.91 -1.70 13.78
CA LEU A 137 1.07 -2.43 12.54
C LEU A 137 1.13 -3.94 12.77
N ASP A 138 1.83 -4.39 13.82
CA ASP A 138 1.88 -5.80 14.19
C ASP A 138 0.52 -6.33 14.66
N HIS A 139 -0.23 -5.56 15.43
CA HIS A 139 -1.62 -5.90 15.79
C HIS A 139 -2.50 -6.01 14.56
N PHE A 140 -2.37 -5.06 13.63
CA PHE A 140 -3.10 -5.05 12.37
C PHE A 140 -2.79 -6.31 11.53
N ARG A 141 -1.50 -6.65 11.39
CA ARG A 141 -1.05 -7.88 10.72
C ARG A 141 -1.61 -9.15 11.38
N LYS A 142 -1.66 -9.18 12.71
CA LYS A 142 -2.13 -10.34 13.48
C LYS A 142 -3.65 -10.46 13.59
N TYR A 143 -4.40 -9.43 13.21
CA TYR A 143 -5.85 -9.39 13.45
C TYR A 143 -6.60 -10.55 12.80
N VAL A 144 -6.21 -10.93 11.58
CA VAL A 144 -6.88 -12.01 10.82
C VAL A 144 -6.71 -13.40 11.44
N PHE A 145 -5.68 -13.59 12.28
CA PHE A 145 -5.48 -14.84 13.02
C PHE A 145 -6.42 -14.93 14.23
N ASN A 146 -6.80 -13.79 14.80
CA ASN A 146 -7.58 -13.71 16.03
C ASN A 146 -9.08 -13.49 15.76
N SER A 147 -9.45 -13.09 14.54
CA SER A 147 -10.84 -12.81 14.15
C SER A 147 -11.19 -13.45 12.82
N SER A 148 -12.06 -14.46 12.88
CA SER A 148 -12.67 -15.11 11.71
C SER A 148 -13.89 -14.34 11.17
N ASP A 149 -14.36 -13.31 11.89
CA ASP A 149 -15.54 -12.53 11.51
C ASP A 149 -15.17 -11.36 10.59
N ILE A 150 -15.28 -11.61 9.28
CA ILE A 150 -14.98 -10.65 8.21
C ILE A 150 -15.86 -9.39 8.29
N SER A 151 -17.06 -9.46 8.90
CA SER A 151 -17.95 -8.30 9.01
C SER A 151 -17.36 -7.16 9.84
N GLN A 152 -16.44 -7.48 10.76
CA GLN A 152 -15.79 -6.51 11.64
C GLN A 152 -14.57 -5.83 10.99
N TYR A 153 -14.06 -6.37 9.88
CA TYR A 153 -12.81 -5.94 9.28
C TYR A 153 -12.87 -4.49 8.82
N SER A 154 -14.01 -4.04 8.29
CA SER A 154 -14.19 -2.64 7.86
C SER A 154 -14.02 -1.66 9.01
N ASN A 155 -14.65 -1.92 10.15
CA ASN A 155 -14.58 -1.03 11.31
C ASN A 155 -13.20 -1.07 11.95
N TYR A 156 -12.62 -2.27 12.10
CA TYR A 156 -11.28 -2.44 12.63
C TYR A 156 -10.21 -1.78 11.75
N ALA A 157 -10.22 -2.03 10.44
CA ALA A 157 -9.27 -1.44 9.50
C ALA A 157 -9.29 0.09 9.54
N ARG A 158 -10.49 0.69 9.56
CA ARG A 158 -10.61 2.14 9.68
C ARG A 158 -10.05 2.67 11.00
N ALA A 159 -10.35 2.00 12.12
CA ALA A 159 -9.84 2.41 13.43
C ALA A 159 -8.31 2.28 13.52
N ALA A 160 -7.76 1.17 13.03
CA ALA A 160 -6.32 0.93 13.00
C ALA A 160 -5.59 1.94 12.10
N ALA A 161 -6.07 2.18 10.88
CA ALA A 161 -5.50 3.16 9.96
C ALA A 161 -5.51 4.57 10.55
N LYS A 162 -6.64 5.03 11.12
CA LYS A 162 -6.71 6.34 11.78
C LYS A 162 -5.73 6.47 12.95
N LYS A 163 -5.56 5.40 13.74
CA LYS A 163 -4.61 5.37 14.84
C LYS A 163 -3.16 5.43 14.35
N MET A 164 -2.82 4.68 13.30
CA MET A 164 -1.50 4.74 12.66
C MET A 164 -1.21 6.12 12.08
N ILE A 165 -2.16 6.72 11.35
CA ILE A 165 -2.06 8.11 10.84
C ILE A 165 -1.83 9.09 11.99
N SER A 166 -2.62 8.99 13.08
CA SER A 166 -2.45 9.84 14.27
C SER A 166 -1.06 9.71 14.90
N LEU A 167 -0.49 8.52 14.94
CA LEU A 167 0.89 8.30 15.41
C LEU A 167 1.91 8.96 14.47
N THR A 168 1.77 8.79 13.16
CA THR A 168 2.67 9.44 12.19
C THR A 168 2.59 10.97 12.25
N ASN A 169 1.43 11.53 12.58
CA ASN A 169 1.24 12.98 12.75
C ASN A 169 1.97 13.56 13.98
N LYS A 170 2.39 12.73 14.95
CA LYS A 170 3.19 13.18 16.10
C LYS A 170 4.67 13.36 15.76
N LEU A 171 5.12 12.80 14.63
CA LEU A 171 6.52 12.89 14.20
C LEU A 171 6.83 14.30 13.71
N LYS A 172 7.87 14.90 14.30
CA LYS A 172 8.29 16.28 14.00
C LYS A 172 9.30 16.37 12.84
N ILE A 173 9.72 15.23 12.30
CA ILE A 173 10.74 15.15 11.25
C ILE A 173 10.07 15.39 9.88
N PRO A 174 10.46 16.44 9.13
CA PRO A 174 9.88 16.76 7.84
C PRO A 174 9.97 15.58 6.86
N GLY A 175 8.87 15.27 6.18
CA GLY A 175 8.79 14.19 5.20
C GLY A 175 8.75 12.77 5.77
N LEU A 176 9.12 12.54 7.04
CA LEU A 176 9.13 11.19 7.63
C LEU A 176 7.74 10.57 7.69
N LYS A 177 6.70 11.37 7.96
CA LYS A 177 5.30 10.94 7.88
C LYS A 177 4.98 10.32 6.52
N SER A 178 5.26 11.04 5.43
CA SER A 178 4.90 10.61 4.07
C SER A 178 5.63 9.32 3.69
N ASP A 179 6.92 9.24 4.01
CA ASP A 179 7.73 8.06 3.72
C ASP A 179 7.27 6.84 4.53
N LEU A 180 6.89 7.02 5.80
CA LEU A 180 6.33 5.93 6.62
C LEU A 180 4.96 5.46 6.11
N ILE A 181 4.07 6.38 5.73
CA ILE A 181 2.77 5.99 5.15
C ILE A 181 2.98 5.26 3.81
N THR A 182 3.91 5.75 2.99
CA THR A 182 4.28 5.10 1.72
C THR A 182 4.88 3.71 1.96
N PHE A 183 5.74 3.56 2.97
CA PHE A 183 6.27 2.27 3.38
C PHE A 183 5.14 1.32 3.80
N ILE A 184 4.21 1.77 4.65
CA ILE A 184 3.07 0.97 5.11
C ILE A 184 2.19 0.52 3.92
N LEU A 185 1.95 1.41 2.96
CA LEU A 185 1.21 1.09 1.72
C LEU A 185 1.92 0.01 0.89
N ASN A 186 3.24 0.08 0.80
CA ASN A 186 4.08 -0.84 0.01
C ASN A 186 4.46 -2.12 0.73
N ILE A 187 3.96 -2.35 1.95
CA ILE A 187 4.18 -3.62 2.66
C ILE A 187 3.67 -4.77 1.80
N ASP A 188 4.58 -5.66 1.43
CA ASP A 188 4.31 -6.87 0.68
C ASP A 188 3.50 -7.84 1.54
N THR A 189 2.23 -8.02 1.19
CA THR A 189 1.30 -8.89 1.90
C THR A 189 1.68 -10.36 1.82
N GLU A 190 2.48 -10.80 0.85
CA GLU A 190 2.79 -12.22 0.68
C GLU A 190 4.06 -12.60 1.44
N ASN A 191 5.10 -11.77 1.40
CA ASN A 191 6.34 -12.02 2.13
C ASN A 191 6.21 -11.81 3.65
N ASP A 192 5.48 -10.78 4.08
CA ASP A 192 5.22 -10.54 5.51
C ASP A 192 4.34 -11.65 6.12
N PHE A 193 3.39 -12.18 5.34
CA PHE A 193 2.48 -13.21 5.80
C PHE A 193 3.15 -14.58 5.87
N LYS A 194 3.99 -14.91 4.88
CA LYS A 194 4.84 -16.11 4.93
C LYS A 194 5.73 -16.09 6.19
N MET A 195 6.36 -14.96 6.51
CA MET A 195 7.21 -14.84 7.70
C MET A 195 6.42 -15.00 9.02
N MET A 196 5.21 -14.45 9.12
CA MET A 196 4.33 -14.59 10.29
C MET A 196 3.71 -15.99 10.45
N PHE A 197 3.56 -16.73 9.34
CA PHE A 197 2.89 -18.03 9.29
C PHE A 197 3.81 -19.22 9.59
N TRP A 198 5.12 -19.14 9.28
CA TRP A 198 6.11 -20.17 9.64
C TRP A 198 6.16 -20.48 11.15
N ILE A 199 5.57 -19.62 11.99
CA ILE A 199 5.51 -19.75 13.43
C ILE A 199 4.24 -20.50 13.92
N ASN A 200 3.16 -20.60 13.12
CA ASN A 200 1.83 -20.91 13.67
C ASN A 200 0.96 -22.01 13.00
N SER A 201 1.29 -22.61 11.85
CA SER A 201 0.46 -23.73 11.31
C SER A 201 1.05 -24.53 10.13
N ASP A 202 0.77 -25.84 10.09
CA ASP A 202 1.28 -26.82 9.10
C ASP A 202 0.38 -27.04 7.85
N LYS A 203 -0.75 -26.33 7.70
CA LYS A 203 -1.76 -26.63 6.65
C LYS A 203 -1.90 -25.56 5.57
N LYS A 204 -1.68 -25.95 4.31
CA LYS A 204 -1.75 -25.08 3.12
C LYS A 204 -3.09 -24.36 2.91
N HIS A 205 -4.22 -24.99 3.18
CA HIS A 205 -5.54 -24.37 2.98
C HIS A 205 -5.85 -23.22 3.96
N GLU A 206 -5.30 -23.28 5.18
CA GLU A 206 -5.46 -22.20 6.18
C GLU A 206 -4.64 -20.97 5.79
N HIS A 207 -3.47 -21.18 5.16
CA HIS A 207 -2.62 -20.13 4.63
C HIS A 207 -3.32 -19.26 3.57
N ASP A 208 -3.99 -19.91 2.60
CA ASP A 208 -4.62 -19.19 1.48
C ASP A 208 -5.80 -18.33 1.96
N LEU A 209 -6.60 -18.84 2.90
CA LEU A 209 -7.72 -18.11 3.49
C LEU A 209 -7.24 -16.92 4.33
N LEU A 210 -6.24 -17.13 5.19
CA LEU A 210 -5.69 -16.08 6.04
C LEU A 210 -5.00 -14.97 5.22
N SER A 211 -4.27 -15.33 4.17
CA SER A 211 -3.66 -14.38 3.23
C SER A 211 -4.72 -13.54 2.51
N SER A 212 -5.80 -14.18 2.04
CA SER A 212 -6.93 -13.48 1.41
C SER A 212 -7.63 -12.52 2.39
N ASN A 213 -7.83 -12.95 3.64
CA ASN A 213 -8.42 -12.13 4.69
C ASN A 213 -7.55 -10.93 5.03
N PHE A 214 -6.22 -11.11 5.08
CA PHE A 214 -5.29 -10.02 5.34
C PHE A 214 -5.25 -9.01 4.19
N SER A 215 -5.22 -9.49 2.95
CA SER A 215 -5.28 -8.62 1.77
C SER A 215 -6.57 -7.76 1.75
N TYR A 216 -7.71 -8.36 2.10
CA TYR A 216 -8.97 -7.63 2.24
C TYR A 216 -8.91 -6.58 3.37
N LEU A 217 -8.41 -6.97 4.54
CA LEU A 217 -8.23 -6.06 5.67
C LEU A 217 -7.29 -4.89 5.32
N LYS A 218 -6.17 -5.17 4.65
CA LYS A 218 -5.20 -4.18 4.18
C LYS A 218 -5.81 -3.20 3.19
N THR A 219 -6.56 -3.70 2.21
CA THR A 219 -7.24 -2.85 1.21
C THR A 219 -8.15 -1.80 1.86
N LEU A 220 -8.86 -2.19 2.93
CA LEU A 220 -9.74 -1.29 3.68
C LEU A 220 -8.97 -0.22 4.47
N ALA A 221 -7.75 -0.52 4.91
CA ALA A 221 -6.88 0.42 5.60
C ALA A 221 -6.14 1.36 4.62
N ASP A 222 -5.66 0.82 3.50
CA ASP A 222 -4.93 1.53 2.45
C ASP A 222 -5.75 2.70 1.88
N GLU A 223 -7.08 2.56 1.75
CA GLU A 223 -8.00 3.63 1.34
C GLU A 223 -7.77 4.93 2.14
N LEU A 224 -7.60 4.82 3.46
CA LEU A 224 -7.40 5.97 4.34
C LEU A 224 -5.97 6.54 4.27
N PHE A 225 -4.97 5.69 4.04
CA PHE A 225 -3.58 6.13 3.88
C PHE A 225 -3.38 6.90 2.58
N TYR A 226 -4.05 6.50 1.48
CA TYR A 226 -4.06 7.26 0.23
C TYR A 226 -4.70 8.65 0.40
N ASP A 227 -5.86 8.72 1.06
CA ASP A 227 -6.52 10.00 1.35
C ASP A 227 -5.60 10.96 2.12
N GLU A 228 -4.87 10.45 3.13
CA GLU A 228 -3.95 11.24 3.95
C GLU A 228 -2.77 11.81 3.14
N ILE A 229 -2.20 11.01 2.22
CA ILE A 229 -1.12 11.47 1.32
C ILE A 229 -1.65 12.54 0.36
N HIS A 230 -2.81 12.30 -0.26
CA HIS A 230 -3.37 13.22 -1.25
C HIS A 230 -3.85 14.56 -0.66
N GLN A 231 -4.39 14.54 0.57
CA GLN A 231 -4.73 15.75 1.32
C GLN A 231 -3.47 16.56 1.68
N SER A 232 -2.37 15.88 2.05
CA SER A 232 -1.10 16.54 2.39
C SER A 232 -0.45 17.22 1.17
N THR A 233 -0.54 16.64 -0.03
CA THR A 233 -0.06 17.27 -1.28
C THR A 233 -0.88 18.47 -1.75
N SER A 234 -2.11 18.64 -1.25
CA SER A 234 -3.03 19.70 -1.69
C SER A 234 -2.92 20.99 -0.87
N GLN A 235 -2.19 20.98 0.26
CA GLN A 235 -2.05 22.15 1.14
C GLN A 235 -0.84 23.06 0.81
N ASP A 236 0.03 22.67 -0.12
CA ASP A 236 1.27 23.41 -0.44
C ASP A 236 1.22 24.23 -1.74
N LYS A 237 0.02 24.56 -2.25
CA LYS A 237 -0.15 25.48 -3.39
C LYS A 237 -1.08 26.62 -3.05
N THR A 238 -0.53 27.70 -2.51
CA THR A 238 -1.20 29.02 -2.54
C THR A 238 -0.91 29.75 -3.85
N SER A 239 -1.99 30.30 -4.40
CA SER A 239 -2.10 31.34 -5.45
C SER A 239 -2.22 30.90 -6.93
N PRO A 240 -3.01 31.66 -7.72
CA PRO A 240 -3.95 31.08 -8.70
C PRO A 240 -3.56 31.35 -10.15
N VAL A 241 -3.59 30.34 -11.03
CA VAL A 241 -3.57 30.56 -12.48
C VAL A 241 -4.48 29.58 -13.22
N LYS A 242 -5.56 30.18 -13.73
CA LYS A 242 -6.32 29.95 -14.98
C LYS A 242 -6.13 28.63 -15.75
N SER A 243 -7.28 28.02 -16.01
CA SER A 243 -7.58 27.09 -17.10
C SER A 243 -6.78 27.32 -18.38
N LYS A 244 -5.91 26.37 -18.72
CA LYS A 244 -5.58 25.95 -20.07
C LYS A 244 -5.25 24.45 -20.02
N SER A 245 -6.04 23.69 -20.75
CA SER A 245 -5.78 22.30 -21.11
C SER A 245 -4.42 22.20 -21.80
N ASP A 246 -3.45 21.51 -21.19
CA ASP A 246 -2.17 21.22 -21.84
C ASP A 246 -2.18 19.81 -22.47
N PRO A 247 -1.84 19.68 -23.78
CA PRO A 247 -1.92 18.46 -24.58
C PRO A 247 -0.62 17.64 -24.51
N LYS A 248 -0.32 17.00 -23.38
CA LYS A 248 0.91 16.19 -23.22
C LYS A 248 0.65 14.83 -22.56
N SER A 249 0.08 13.88 -23.31
CA SER A 249 0.26 12.44 -23.06
C SER A 249 0.03 11.52 -24.27
N PHE A 250 -0.63 11.99 -25.35
CA PHE A 250 -1.07 11.13 -26.46
C PHE A 250 0.00 10.56 -27.42
N LYS A 251 1.29 10.91 -27.29
CA LYS A 251 2.31 10.48 -28.28
C LYS A 251 2.57 8.96 -28.31
N ASN A 252 2.14 8.20 -27.30
CA ASN A 252 2.35 6.75 -27.20
C ASN A 252 1.05 5.92 -27.08
N SER A 253 -0.13 6.49 -27.38
CA SER A 253 -1.38 5.73 -27.37
C SER A 253 -1.44 4.75 -28.56
N ARG A 254 -1.91 3.51 -28.34
CA ARG A 254 -2.13 2.53 -29.43
C ARG A 254 -3.14 3.01 -30.48
N TYR A 255 -3.92 4.04 -30.14
CA TYR A 255 -4.98 4.61 -30.96
C TYR A 255 -4.61 5.97 -31.55
N ALA A 256 -3.41 6.52 -31.26
CA ALA A 256 -3.02 7.89 -31.62
C ALA A 256 -3.11 8.20 -33.13
N ASN A 257 -3.03 7.19 -34.00
CA ASN A 257 -3.07 7.34 -35.45
C ASN A 257 -4.24 6.59 -36.11
N MET A 258 -5.24 6.16 -35.34
CA MET A 258 -6.37 5.38 -35.87
C MET A 258 -7.63 6.25 -35.99
N THR A 259 -8.29 6.20 -37.14
CA THR A 259 -9.60 6.82 -37.30
C THR A 259 -10.71 5.90 -36.78
N CYS A 260 -11.87 6.46 -36.42
CA CYS A 260 -13.03 5.67 -36.03
C CYS A 260 -13.44 4.65 -37.11
N GLN A 261 -13.35 5.02 -38.40
CA GLN A 261 -13.63 4.11 -39.51
C GLN A 261 -12.67 2.92 -39.55
N GLN A 262 -11.38 3.12 -39.26
CA GLN A 262 -10.40 2.03 -39.17
C GLN A 262 -10.70 1.09 -38.00
N LEU A 263 -11.10 1.62 -36.84
CA LEU A 263 -11.52 0.82 -35.69
C LEU A 263 -12.76 -0.03 -36.02
N ILE A 264 -13.75 0.55 -36.72
CA ILE A 264 -14.94 -0.18 -37.19
C ILE A 264 -14.55 -1.31 -38.15
N GLN A 265 -13.66 -1.03 -39.10
CA GLN A 265 -13.20 -2.02 -40.08
C GLN A 265 -12.47 -3.19 -39.42
N GLN A 266 -11.66 -2.95 -38.38
CA GLN A 266 -11.01 -4.01 -37.62
C GLN A 266 -12.02 -4.95 -36.95
N GLY A 267 -13.13 -4.42 -36.44
CA GLY A 267 -14.19 -5.19 -35.81
C GLY A 267 -13.94 -5.47 -34.33
N GLU A 268 -14.93 -6.09 -33.68
CA GLU A 268 -14.84 -6.44 -32.26
C GLU A 268 -13.75 -7.47 -32.01
N GLY A 269 -13.08 -7.33 -30.87
CA GLY A 269 -11.99 -8.20 -30.46
C GLY A 269 -11.42 -7.78 -29.13
N LYS A 270 -10.12 -8.00 -28.94
CA LYS A 270 -9.52 -7.89 -27.59
C LYS A 270 -9.53 -6.46 -27.07
N PHE A 271 -9.40 -5.51 -27.98
CA PHE A 271 -9.22 -4.10 -27.66
C PHE A 271 -10.26 -3.20 -28.33
N ILE A 272 -11.28 -3.77 -28.99
CA ILE A 272 -12.35 -3.05 -29.67
C ILE A 272 -13.66 -3.73 -29.33
N GLU A 273 -14.65 -2.94 -28.92
CA GLU A 273 -16.01 -3.39 -28.62
C GLU A 273 -17.00 -2.39 -29.23
N PHE A 274 -18.09 -2.88 -29.80
CA PHE A 274 -19.16 -2.06 -30.33
C PHE A 274 -20.38 -2.15 -29.43
N LYS A 275 -21.08 -1.02 -29.30
CA LYS A 275 -22.38 -0.93 -28.65
C LYS A 275 -23.27 -0.07 -29.52
N ARG A 276 -24.51 -0.53 -29.74
CA ARG A 276 -25.46 0.22 -30.57
C ARG A 276 -25.94 1.51 -29.91
N THR A 277 -25.93 1.57 -28.58
CA THR A 277 -26.45 2.68 -27.77
C THR A 277 -25.88 2.63 -26.35
N LEU A 278 -25.82 3.76 -25.66
CA LEU A 278 -25.47 3.86 -24.24
C LEU A 278 -26.71 3.76 -23.34
N ARG A 279 -27.84 4.30 -23.81
CA ARG A 279 -29.01 4.61 -22.97
C ARG A 279 -30.24 3.79 -23.30
N ILE A 280 -30.44 3.40 -24.55
CA ILE A 280 -31.71 2.82 -25.01
C ILE A 280 -31.71 1.30 -24.86
N ASP A 281 -32.76 0.78 -24.25
CA ASP A 281 -33.07 -0.64 -24.35
C ASP A 281 -33.70 -0.90 -25.72
N LEU A 282 -33.03 -1.70 -26.54
CA LEU A 282 -33.41 -1.96 -27.93
C LEU A 282 -34.68 -2.81 -28.07
N GLU A 283 -35.11 -3.53 -27.03
CA GLU A 283 -36.35 -4.30 -27.03
C GLU A 283 -37.55 -3.38 -26.80
N THR A 284 -37.40 -2.39 -25.91
CA THR A 284 -38.49 -1.50 -25.48
C THR A 284 -38.46 -0.12 -26.13
N ASN A 285 -37.37 0.22 -26.82
CA ASN A 285 -37.05 1.53 -27.38
C ASN A 285 -37.20 2.69 -26.38
N LYS A 286 -36.90 2.42 -25.11
CA LYS A 286 -36.97 3.39 -24.00
C LYS A 286 -35.63 3.43 -23.25
N PRO A 287 -35.34 4.49 -22.49
CA PRO A 287 -34.16 4.52 -21.63
C PRO A 287 -34.18 3.32 -20.67
N GLY A 288 -33.08 2.56 -20.65
CA GLY A 288 -32.99 1.33 -19.87
C GLY A 288 -31.60 1.09 -19.28
N ASN A 289 -31.57 0.36 -18.16
CA ASN A 289 -30.31 0.10 -17.44
C ASN A 289 -29.45 -0.97 -18.10
N LYS A 290 -30.02 -1.87 -18.91
CA LYS A 290 -29.26 -2.93 -19.59
C LYS A 290 -28.14 -2.38 -20.48
N ALA A 291 -28.45 -1.35 -21.29
CA ALA A 291 -27.46 -0.72 -22.18
C ALA A 291 -26.33 -0.06 -21.38
N LYS A 292 -26.67 0.69 -20.34
CA LYS A 292 -25.69 1.30 -19.43
C LYS A 292 -24.80 0.25 -18.75
N GLN A 293 -25.39 -0.83 -18.25
CA GLN A 293 -24.65 -1.92 -17.62
C GLN A 293 -23.67 -2.58 -18.60
N ALA A 294 -24.07 -2.80 -19.86
CA ALA A 294 -23.17 -3.37 -20.86
C ALA A 294 -21.95 -2.46 -21.13
N VAL A 295 -22.17 -1.14 -21.22
CA VAL A 295 -21.08 -0.16 -21.35
C VAL A 295 -20.19 -0.16 -20.12
N VAL A 296 -20.75 -0.08 -18.92
CA VAL A 296 -19.99 -0.06 -17.65
C VAL A 296 -19.15 -1.34 -17.49
N LYS A 297 -19.72 -2.53 -17.77
CA LYS A 297 -18.96 -3.79 -17.73
C LYS A 297 -17.78 -3.79 -18.70
N THR A 298 -17.99 -3.23 -19.89
CA THR A 298 -16.93 -3.10 -20.90
C THR A 298 -15.81 -2.18 -20.42
N LEU A 299 -16.15 -0.99 -19.91
CA LEU A 299 -15.15 -0.04 -19.38
C LEU A 299 -14.38 -0.63 -18.20
N ALA A 300 -15.05 -1.30 -17.26
CA ALA A 300 -14.41 -2.01 -16.16
C ALA A 300 -13.39 -3.03 -16.67
N SER A 301 -13.78 -3.82 -17.66
CA SER A 301 -12.91 -4.83 -18.26
C SER A 301 -11.65 -4.24 -18.91
N TYR A 302 -11.78 -3.08 -19.56
CA TYR A 302 -10.64 -2.38 -20.17
C TYR A 302 -9.72 -1.76 -19.12
N LEU A 303 -10.29 -1.13 -18.09
CA LEU A 303 -9.53 -0.62 -16.94
C LEU A 303 -8.76 -1.74 -16.23
N ASN A 304 -9.22 -2.99 -16.30
CA ASN A 304 -8.59 -4.15 -15.65
C ASN A 304 -7.69 -5.03 -16.55
N SER A 305 -7.69 -4.88 -17.88
CA SER A 305 -6.98 -5.84 -18.76
C SER A 305 -5.92 -5.26 -19.69
N GLY A 306 -5.86 -3.94 -19.88
CA GLY A 306 -4.85 -3.33 -20.77
C GLY A 306 -5.38 -2.26 -21.71
N GLY A 307 -6.48 -1.61 -21.35
CA GLY A 307 -7.13 -0.60 -22.17
C GLY A 307 -7.93 -1.19 -23.33
N GLY A 308 -8.60 -0.30 -24.07
CA GLY A 308 -9.52 -0.66 -25.13
C GLY A 308 -10.18 0.57 -25.77
N ALA A 309 -10.78 0.34 -26.93
CA ALA A 309 -11.67 1.27 -27.62
C ALA A 309 -13.10 0.73 -27.54
N LEU A 310 -14.03 1.58 -27.12
CA LEU A 310 -15.46 1.30 -27.13
C LEU A 310 -16.13 2.29 -28.08
N LEU A 311 -16.82 1.79 -29.10
CA LEU A 311 -17.59 2.61 -30.03
C LEU A 311 -19.08 2.46 -29.74
N ILE A 312 -19.75 3.57 -29.49
CA ILE A 312 -21.19 3.66 -29.24
C ILE A 312 -21.89 4.29 -30.44
N GLY A 313 -22.94 3.64 -30.93
CA GLY A 313 -23.61 3.99 -32.18
C GLY A 313 -23.19 3.07 -33.35
N VAL A 314 -22.57 1.93 -33.07
CA VAL A 314 -22.14 0.93 -34.06
C VAL A 314 -22.75 -0.43 -33.69
N ALA A 315 -23.26 -1.15 -34.68
CA ALA A 315 -23.74 -2.52 -34.50
C ALA A 315 -22.62 -3.55 -34.71
N ASP A 316 -22.79 -4.74 -34.15
CA ASP A 316 -21.83 -5.84 -34.19
C ASP A 316 -21.43 -6.24 -35.63
N ASN A 317 -22.34 -6.01 -36.60
CA ASN A 317 -22.08 -6.19 -38.03
C ASN A 317 -21.33 -5.02 -38.69
N LYS A 318 -20.67 -4.16 -37.90
CA LYS A 318 -19.93 -2.96 -38.33
C LYS A 318 -20.78 -1.83 -38.92
N LYS A 319 -22.12 -1.94 -38.89
CA LYS A 319 -23.01 -0.90 -39.42
C LYS A 319 -23.04 0.31 -38.47
N VAL A 320 -22.81 1.50 -39.00
CA VAL A 320 -22.99 2.77 -38.28
C VAL A 320 -24.49 3.04 -38.09
N ILE A 321 -24.93 2.98 -36.83
CA ILE A 321 -26.31 3.25 -36.42
C ILE A 321 -26.50 4.73 -36.10
N GLY A 322 -25.54 5.33 -35.39
CA GLY A 322 -25.59 6.71 -34.91
C GLY A 322 -26.09 6.84 -33.46
N LEU A 323 -26.00 8.04 -32.90
CA LEU A 323 -26.42 8.37 -31.53
C LEU A 323 -27.80 9.05 -31.45
N ASP A 324 -28.55 9.16 -32.55
CA ASP A 324 -29.86 9.85 -32.57
C ASP A 324 -30.84 9.29 -31.54
N LEU A 325 -30.80 7.97 -31.32
CA LEU A 325 -31.60 7.29 -30.30
C LEU A 325 -31.19 7.70 -28.88
N ASP A 326 -29.89 7.87 -28.63
CA ASP A 326 -29.38 8.34 -27.35
C ASP A 326 -29.72 9.81 -27.12
N PHE A 327 -29.54 10.67 -28.13
CA PHE A 327 -29.81 12.11 -28.05
C PHE A 327 -31.29 12.43 -27.87
N SER A 328 -32.18 11.73 -28.58
CA SER A 328 -33.63 11.92 -28.44
C SER A 328 -34.16 11.59 -27.04
N SER A 329 -33.41 10.83 -26.23
CA SER A 329 -33.75 10.48 -24.86
C SER A 329 -33.30 11.50 -23.79
N ILE A 330 -32.62 12.55 -24.22
CA ILE A 330 -32.01 13.55 -23.34
C ILE A 330 -32.91 14.80 -23.28
N LYS A 331 -32.91 15.48 -22.12
CA LYS A 331 -33.69 16.72 -21.92
C LYS A 331 -33.20 17.83 -22.87
N LYS A 332 -34.05 18.83 -23.15
CA LYS A 332 -33.71 19.99 -24.00
C LYS A 332 -32.36 20.62 -23.60
N GLY A 333 -31.50 20.87 -24.59
CA GLY A 333 -30.17 21.47 -24.43
C GLY A 333 -29.21 20.95 -25.50
N ASP A 334 -27.92 21.18 -25.31
CA ASP A 334 -26.88 20.62 -26.18
C ASP A 334 -26.76 19.09 -25.97
N ASN A 335 -26.89 18.33 -27.05
CA ASN A 335 -26.92 16.87 -27.01
C ASN A 335 -25.58 16.27 -26.58
N HIS A 336 -24.45 16.86 -27.01
CA HIS A 336 -23.10 16.36 -26.70
C HIS A 336 -22.76 16.61 -25.25
N ASP A 337 -23.03 17.82 -24.75
CA ASP A 337 -22.76 18.18 -23.35
C ASP A 337 -23.60 17.36 -22.39
N ASN A 338 -24.88 17.16 -22.70
CA ASN A 338 -25.76 16.36 -21.85
C ASN A 338 -25.40 14.87 -21.89
N PHE A 339 -24.95 14.35 -23.05
CA PHE A 339 -24.44 12.99 -23.15
C PHE A 339 -23.19 12.81 -22.28
N LYS A 340 -22.22 13.72 -22.39
CA LYS A 340 -21.00 13.74 -21.56
C LYS A 340 -21.33 13.80 -20.07
N LYS A 341 -22.18 14.74 -19.64
CA LYS A 341 -22.61 14.83 -18.23
C LYS A 341 -23.26 13.55 -17.74
N SER A 342 -24.16 12.96 -18.52
CA SER A 342 -24.80 11.71 -18.12
C SER A 342 -23.83 10.53 -18.09
N PHE A 343 -22.81 10.54 -18.96
CA PHE A 343 -21.72 9.57 -18.92
C PHE A 343 -20.87 9.79 -17.66
N ASP A 344 -20.51 11.02 -17.35
CA ASP A 344 -19.70 11.35 -16.16
C ASP A 344 -20.42 10.94 -14.86
N GLU A 345 -21.72 11.19 -14.78
CA GLU A 345 -22.58 10.73 -13.69
C GLU A 345 -22.56 9.20 -13.59
N LEU A 346 -22.67 8.49 -14.71
CA LEU A 346 -22.63 7.02 -14.75
C LEU A 346 -21.29 6.47 -14.27
N ILE A 347 -20.18 7.05 -14.71
CA ILE A 347 -18.82 6.67 -14.28
C ILE A 347 -18.63 6.96 -12.79
N SER A 348 -19.04 8.14 -12.32
CA SER A 348 -18.92 8.53 -10.92
C SER A 348 -19.73 7.60 -10.00
N LEU A 349 -20.94 7.24 -10.45
CA LEU A 349 -21.84 6.32 -9.74
C LEU A 349 -21.29 4.89 -9.69
N LYS A 350 -20.76 4.37 -10.81
CA LYS A 350 -20.37 2.96 -10.92
C LYS A 350 -18.93 2.67 -10.52
N PHE A 351 -18.02 3.62 -10.72
CA PHE A 351 -16.60 3.45 -10.40
C PHE A 351 -16.18 4.39 -9.26
N GLY A 352 -16.61 5.65 -9.33
CA GLY A 352 -16.12 6.74 -8.49
C GLY A 352 -15.49 7.84 -9.34
N SER A 353 -15.11 8.95 -8.70
CA SER A 353 -14.53 10.13 -9.37
C SER A 353 -13.10 9.91 -9.89
N ASP A 354 -12.38 8.92 -9.36
CA ASP A 354 -10.95 8.77 -9.61
C ASP A 354 -10.61 8.34 -11.04
N TYR A 355 -11.56 7.81 -11.82
CA TYR A 355 -11.27 7.12 -13.08
C TYR A 355 -11.46 8.00 -14.32
N HIS A 356 -12.01 9.20 -14.17
CA HIS A 356 -12.29 10.11 -15.30
C HIS A 356 -11.04 10.45 -16.11
N HIS A 357 -9.88 10.59 -15.45
CA HIS A 357 -8.61 10.90 -16.12
C HIS A 357 -8.07 9.75 -16.99
N LEU A 358 -8.64 8.55 -16.92
CA LEU A 358 -8.25 7.38 -17.70
C LEU A 358 -9.21 7.10 -18.88
N ILE A 359 -10.27 7.88 -19.02
CA ILE A 359 -11.36 7.64 -19.97
C ILE A 359 -11.50 8.86 -20.89
N ASP A 360 -11.05 8.72 -22.13
CA ASP A 360 -11.15 9.77 -23.13
C ASP A 360 -12.38 9.56 -24.02
N LEU A 361 -13.36 10.45 -23.89
CA LEU A 361 -14.61 10.42 -24.67
C LEU A 361 -14.59 11.50 -25.77
N SER A 362 -14.83 11.07 -27.01
CA SER A 362 -14.93 11.96 -28.17
C SER A 362 -16.10 11.58 -29.10
N PHE A 363 -16.61 12.54 -29.86
CA PHE A 363 -17.66 12.32 -30.87
C PHE A 363 -17.05 12.43 -32.27
N HIS A 364 -17.49 11.56 -33.18
CA HIS A 364 -17.02 11.50 -34.56
C HIS A 364 -18.19 11.31 -35.50
N THR A 365 -18.19 12.02 -36.63
CA THR A 365 -19.22 11.88 -37.67
C THR A 365 -18.74 10.92 -38.75
N ILE A 366 -19.52 9.88 -39.02
CA ILE A 366 -19.29 8.89 -40.09
C ILE A 366 -20.60 8.73 -40.85
N ASP A 367 -20.58 8.94 -42.16
CA ASP A 367 -21.77 8.84 -43.03
C ASP A 367 -22.96 9.64 -42.47
N GLU A 368 -22.71 10.90 -42.11
CA GLU A 368 -23.67 11.85 -41.51
C GLU A 368 -24.23 11.45 -40.15
N LYS A 369 -23.73 10.36 -39.55
CA LYS A 369 -24.15 9.87 -38.25
C LYS A 369 -23.06 10.08 -37.21
N GLU A 370 -23.46 10.51 -36.02
CA GLU A 370 -22.53 10.69 -34.91
C GLU A 370 -22.32 9.38 -34.14
N VAL A 371 -21.06 9.07 -33.86
CA VAL A 371 -20.60 7.91 -33.07
C VAL A 371 -19.77 8.44 -31.91
N CYS A 372 -19.92 7.84 -30.73
CA CYS A 372 -19.10 8.15 -29.58
C CYS A 372 -17.96 7.13 -29.48
N LEU A 373 -16.72 7.62 -29.45
CA LEU A 373 -15.52 6.84 -29.23
C LEU A 373 -15.03 7.09 -27.81
N ILE A 374 -14.92 6.02 -27.04
CA ILE A 374 -14.31 6.04 -25.71
C ILE A 374 -13.01 5.25 -25.78
N ILE A 375 -11.91 5.90 -25.41
CA ILE A 375 -10.57 5.31 -25.34
C ILE A 375 -10.14 5.18 -23.89
N ILE A 376 -9.63 4.00 -23.54
CA ILE A 376 -8.83 3.76 -22.35
C ILE A 376 -7.48 3.25 -22.85
N ASP A 377 -6.44 4.07 -22.74
CA ASP A 377 -5.14 3.76 -23.33
C ASP A 377 -4.43 2.58 -22.64
N THR A 378 -4.53 2.52 -21.32
CA THR A 378 -3.85 1.53 -20.50
C THR A 378 -4.72 1.06 -19.35
N LYS A 379 -4.33 -0.07 -18.78
CA LYS A 379 -4.91 -0.60 -17.55
C LYS A 379 -4.73 0.42 -16.42
N CYS A 380 -5.72 0.53 -15.54
CA CYS A 380 -5.58 1.30 -14.31
C CYS A 380 -4.45 0.72 -13.43
N HIS A 381 -3.79 1.58 -12.65
CA HIS A 381 -2.75 1.16 -11.70
C HIS A 381 -3.33 0.45 -10.46
N LYS A 382 -4.66 0.47 -10.28
CA LYS A 382 -5.38 -0.27 -9.24
C LYS A 382 -6.54 -1.09 -9.84
N PRO A 383 -6.95 -2.21 -9.22
CA PRO A 383 -8.11 -2.98 -9.66
C PRO A 383 -9.40 -2.16 -9.61
N VAL A 384 -10.20 -2.20 -10.67
CA VAL A 384 -11.46 -1.43 -10.79
C VAL A 384 -12.66 -2.35 -10.63
N TYR A 385 -13.52 -2.01 -9.67
CA TYR A 385 -14.77 -2.72 -9.41
C TYR A 385 -15.98 -1.87 -9.77
N ILE A 386 -17.05 -2.53 -10.22
CA ILE A 386 -18.35 -1.89 -10.42
C ILE A 386 -19.12 -1.91 -9.09
N LYS A 387 -19.58 -0.73 -8.67
CA LYS A 387 -20.46 -0.53 -7.53
C LYS A 387 -21.91 -0.83 -7.93
N ASP A 388 -22.59 -1.68 -7.15
CA ASP A 388 -24.03 -1.84 -7.23
C ASP A 388 -24.71 -0.96 -6.18
N GLU A 389 -25.83 -0.34 -6.52
CA GLU A 389 -26.56 0.59 -5.66
C GLU A 389 -27.37 -0.15 -4.58
N ALA A 390 -27.67 -1.44 -4.80
CA ALA A 390 -28.50 -2.27 -3.92
C ALA A 390 -27.74 -3.41 -3.23
N ASN A 391 -26.48 -3.69 -3.60
CA ASN A 391 -25.75 -4.88 -3.17
C ASN A 391 -24.39 -4.51 -2.57
N THR A 392 -24.04 -5.15 -1.45
CA THR A 392 -22.70 -5.08 -0.83
C THR A 392 -21.62 -5.80 -1.64
N SER A 393 -21.97 -6.51 -2.73
CA SER A 393 -21.02 -7.19 -3.61
C SER A 393 -20.53 -6.28 -4.73
N LYS A 394 -19.21 -6.06 -4.77
CA LYS A 394 -18.50 -5.37 -5.86
C LYS A 394 -18.19 -6.36 -6.99
N GLU A 395 -18.60 -6.07 -8.22
CA GLU A 395 -18.31 -6.94 -9.37
C GLU A 395 -16.97 -6.56 -10.04
N PHE A 396 -16.18 -7.56 -10.44
CA PHE A 396 -14.91 -7.38 -11.14
C PHE A 396 -14.95 -8.04 -12.52
N TYR A 397 -14.62 -7.27 -13.55
CA TYR A 397 -14.64 -7.75 -14.93
C TYR A 397 -13.26 -7.66 -15.56
N ILE A 398 -12.94 -8.65 -16.40
CA ILE A 398 -11.76 -8.65 -17.25
C ILE A 398 -12.15 -8.84 -18.71
N ARG A 399 -11.29 -8.38 -19.62
CA ARG A 399 -11.44 -8.60 -21.05
C ARG A 399 -10.65 -9.83 -21.48
N ARG A 400 -11.35 -10.84 -21.99
CA ARG A 400 -10.76 -12.08 -22.51
C ARG A 400 -11.05 -12.22 -24.01
N GLN A 401 -10.06 -11.90 -24.84
CA GLN A 401 -10.08 -11.98 -26.32
C GLN A 401 -11.22 -11.25 -27.03
N ALA A 402 -12.49 -11.58 -26.81
CA ALA A 402 -13.63 -10.84 -27.34
C ALA A 402 -14.80 -10.80 -26.35
N SER A 403 -14.58 -11.23 -25.10
CA SER A 403 -15.64 -11.34 -24.09
C SER A 403 -15.29 -10.59 -22.82
N THR A 404 -16.32 -9.99 -22.21
CA THR A 404 -16.25 -9.34 -20.90
C THR A 404 -16.71 -10.35 -19.85
N ILE A 405 -15.78 -10.82 -19.02
CA ILE A 405 -16.01 -11.93 -18.10
C ILE A 405 -16.01 -11.43 -16.66
N PRO A 406 -17.07 -11.69 -15.88
CA PRO A 406 -17.02 -11.48 -14.44
C PRO A 406 -16.12 -12.54 -13.82
N LEU A 407 -15.19 -12.11 -12.97
CA LEU A 407 -14.38 -13.03 -12.18
C LEU A 407 -15.01 -13.24 -10.81
N LYS A 408 -14.96 -14.47 -10.31
CA LYS A 408 -15.27 -14.77 -8.91
C LYS A 408 -14.14 -14.27 -8.01
N ILE A 409 -14.44 -14.00 -6.75
CA ILE A 409 -13.48 -13.40 -5.79
C ILE A 409 -12.10 -14.10 -5.80
N HIS A 410 -12.05 -15.44 -5.82
CA HIS A 410 -10.77 -16.17 -5.86
C HIS A 410 -10.01 -15.97 -7.19
N GLU A 411 -10.72 -15.89 -8.32
CA GLU A 411 -10.13 -15.62 -9.64
C GLU A 411 -9.66 -14.16 -9.73
N VAL A 412 -10.40 -13.23 -9.12
CA VAL A 412 -10.01 -11.81 -9.01
C VAL A 412 -8.67 -11.69 -8.31
N ASN A 413 -8.50 -12.35 -7.16
CA ASN A 413 -7.25 -12.28 -6.40
C ASN A 413 -6.06 -12.81 -7.21
N ASN A 414 -6.21 -13.99 -7.84
CA ASN A 414 -5.18 -14.58 -8.70
C ASN A 414 -4.84 -13.65 -9.89
N TYR A 415 -5.87 -13.03 -10.48
CA TYR A 415 -5.71 -12.10 -11.58
C TYR A 415 -5.02 -10.81 -11.13
N ILE A 416 -5.34 -10.26 -9.95
CA ILE A 416 -4.68 -9.06 -9.44
C ILE A 416 -3.18 -9.33 -9.21
N GLN A 417 -2.84 -10.43 -8.54
CA GLN A 417 -1.45 -10.87 -8.33
C GLN A 417 -0.69 -11.10 -9.65
N SER A 418 -1.35 -11.59 -10.69
CA SER A 418 -0.64 -11.86 -11.95
C SER A 418 -0.33 -10.59 -12.74
N TYR A 419 -1.00 -9.47 -12.45
CA TYR A 419 -0.97 -8.30 -13.32
C TYR A 419 -0.65 -6.97 -12.61
N TRP A 420 -0.73 -6.84 -11.28
CA TRP A 420 -0.49 -5.57 -10.56
C TRP A 420 0.61 -5.59 -9.48
N THR A 421 1.08 -6.76 -9.08
CA THR A 421 2.38 -6.93 -8.41
C THR A 421 3.48 -7.05 -9.44
#